data_AF-A0A2S3YKP1-F1
#
_entry.id   AF-A0A2S3YKP1-F1
#
_cell.length_a   1.000
_cell.length_b   1.000
_cell.length_c   1.000
_cell.angle_alpha   90.00
_cell.angle_beta   90.00
_cell.angle_gamma   90.00
#
_symmetry.space_group_name_H-M   'P 1'
#
loop_
_entity.id
_entity.type
_entity.pdbx_description
1 polymer ?
#
loop_
_entity_poly.entity_id
_entity_poly.type
_entity_poly.pdbx_seq_one_letter_code
_entity_poly.pdbx_strand_id
1 'polypeptide(L)'
;MMPLNAGAAQLQMEKLSESIHLILVDGEFIEGDDTRFKNMAITAERAVVAFNSPGGLVQVGIEIGRTIAIKGFYTAVADQHVCASSCGLAWLAGHKRLLSPTSKIGFHAAFVNEAGRQDVSSAGNALVGSYLQQLNLNPNIIVYVTATGPSSMQWLTADDAERIGLDVKVLHLGDTAAGAPVPFGGAAEEQANLSVPESTVPQRSWLYFDYTDLPGYDLPGMPLKLETAAQCQSACQATDRCSAFTFNQIHSACFLKGMATEALQFSGAVSGYYGQTRDISRVGHDFGPSVAFRTSRNVEIVGKPFARIKNFSLAACQDQCVLTPSCQGFSFYRNGMCLMFEARNPTKANLTSVAGVHAD
;
A
#
# COMPACT_ATOMS: atom_id res chain seq x y z
N MET A 1 -23.66 25.89 2.93
CA MET A 1 -23.15 25.38 1.65
C MET A 1 -21.97 26.24 1.25
N MET A 2 -20.74 25.77 1.50
CA MET A 2 -19.51 26.36 0.97
C MET A 2 -19.11 25.58 -0.28
N PRO A 3 -18.61 26.24 -1.34
CA PRO A 3 -18.34 25.61 -2.61
C PRO A 3 -17.14 24.65 -2.51
N LEU A 4 -17.25 23.48 -3.17
CA LEU A 4 -16.14 22.56 -3.41
C LEU A 4 -15.13 23.24 -4.33
N ASN A 5 -14.03 23.72 -3.75
CA ASN A 5 -12.85 24.13 -4.51
C ASN A 5 -12.19 22.85 -5.04
N ALA A 6 -11.93 22.78 -6.34
CA ALA A 6 -11.14 21.71 -6.96
C ALA A 6 -9.68 21.83 -6.49
N GLY A 7 -9.39 21.26 -5.32
CA GLY A 7 -8.10 21.28 -4.64
C GLY A 7 -7.78 19.93 -4.02
N ALA A 8 -6.51 19.76 -3.64
CA ALA A 8 -5.97 18.56 -3.01
C ALA A 8 -6.84 18.06 -1.84
N ALA A 9 -6.77 16.76 -1.52
CA ALA A 9 -7.47 16.23 -0.37
C ALA A 9 -7.05 17.00 0.90
N GLN A 10 -8.06 17.44 1.64
CA GLN A 10 -7.91 18.00 2.97
C GLN A 10 -7.70 16.84 3.94
N LEU A 11 -6.51 16.83 4.54
CA LEU A 11 -6.09 15.84 5.52
C LEU A 11 -6.01 16.53 6.88
N GLN A 12 -6.79 16.07 7.83
CA GLN A 12 -6.83 16.62 9.18
C GLN A 12 -6.72 15.49 10.20
N MET A 13 -6.02 15.73 11.30
CA MET A 13 -5.92 14.78 12.41
C MET A 13 -6.43 15.44 13.68
N GLU A 14 -7.33 14.74 14.36
CA GLU A 14 -7.87 15.12 15.65
C GLU A 14 -7.62 14.01 16.67
N LYS A 15 -7.50 14.38 17.94
CA LYS A 15 -7.32 13.41 19.03
C LYS A 15 -8.72 13.00 19.54
N LEU A 16 -9.08 11.73 19.41
CA LEU A 16 -10.34 11.19 19.97
C LEU A 16 -10.17 10.80 21.45
N SER A 17 -9.00 10.27 21.81
CA SER A 17 -8.62 9.93 23.20
C SER A 17 -7.10 9.91 23.33
N GLU A 18 -6.57 9.60 24.51
CA GLU A 18 -5.13 9.61 24.79
C GLU A 18 -4.26 8.86 23.76
N SER A 19 -4.75 7.78 23.16
CA SER A 19 -4.00 6.97 22.18
C SER A 19 -4.69 6.77 20.82
N ILE A 20 -5.90 7.31 20.63
CA ILE A 20 -6.69 7.14 19.40
C ILE A 20 -6.87 8.48 18.70
N HIS A 21 -6.51 8.51 17.42
CA HIS A 21 -6.70 9.67 16.55
C HIS A 21 -7.86 9.43 15.56
N LEU A 22 -8.50 10.52 15.15
CA LEU A 22 -9.38 10.57 13.98
C LEU A 22 -8.60 11.25 12.86
N ILE A 23 -8.48 10.59 11.71
CA ILE A 23 -7.89 11.19 10.52
C ILE A 23 -9.02 11.41 9.52
N LEU A 24 -9.34 12.67 9.23
CA LEU A 24 -10.32 13.06 8.23
C LEU A 24 -9.64 13.21 6.87
N VAL A 25 -10.23 12.58 5.86
CA VAL A 25 -9.77 12.64 4.46
C VAL A 25 -10.93 13.10 3.59
N ASP A 26 -10.89 14.37 3.18
CA ASP A 26 -11.94 15.00 2.39
C ASP A 26 -11.41 15.51 1.04
N GLY A 27 -12.11 15.25 -0.05
CA GLY A 27 -11.75 15.76 -1.39
C GLY A 27 -10.99 14.78 -2.28
N GLU A 28 -10.52 15.27 -3.43
CA GLU A 28 -9.93 14.43 -4.49
C GLU A 28 -8.50 14.00 -4.16
N PHE A 29 -8.15 12.75 -4.47
CA PHE A 29 -6.81 12.20 -4.32
C PHE A 29 -5.90 12.65 -5.46
N ILE A 30 -4.98 13.56 -5.15
CA ILE A 30 -3.99 14.06 -6.10
C ILE A 30 -2.56 13.67 -5.71
N GLU A 31 -1.60 13.96 -6.58
CA GLU A 31 -0.20 13.66 -6.33
C GLU A 31 0.32 14.33 -5.04
N GLY A 32 0.97 13.55 -4.17
CA GLY A 32 1.55 14.01 -2.90
C GLY A 32 0.66 13.80 -1.67
N ASP A 33 -0.63 13.53 -1.84
CA ASP A 33 -1.55 13.26 -0.72
C ASP A 33 -1.20 11.97 0.01
N ASP A 34 -0.69 10.96 -0.69
CA ASP A 34 -0.12 9.73 -0.13
C ASP A 34 1.00 10.02 0.88
N THR A 35 1.91 10.94 0.54
CA THR A 35 3.03 11.33 1.39
C THR A 35 2.56 12.16 2.58
N ARG A 36 1.64 13.10 2.36
CA ARG A 36 1.04 13.91 3.43
C ARG A 36 0.30 13.02 4.43
N PHE A 37 -0.52 12.08 3.94
CA PHE A 37 -1.23 11.11 4.75
C PHE A 37 -0.27 10.23 5.53
N LYS A 38 0.77 9.68 4.87
CA LYS A 38 1.77 8.84 5.54
C LYS A 38 2.48 9.57 6.69
N ASN A 39 2.93 10.81 6.46
CA ASN A 39 3.62 11.59 7.48
C ASN A 39 2.75 11.86 8.70
N MET A 40 1.44 12.07 8.48
CA MET A 40 0.44 12.18 9.54
C MET A 40 0.21 10.83 10.22
N ALA A 41 -0.07 9.76 9.46
CA ALA A 41 -0.36 8.44 9.99
C ALA A 41 0.79 7.81 10.81
N ILE A 42 2.05 8.17 10.53
CA ILE A 42 3.20 7.67 11.28
C ILE A 42 3.12 8.06 12.76
N THR A 43 2.65 9.28 13.09
CA THR A 43 2.62 9.79 14.47
C THR A 43 1.50 9.19 15.32
N ALA A 44 0.47 8.63 14.70
CA ALA A 44 -0.63 7.99 15.41
C ALA A 44 -0.36 6.49 15.64
N GLU A 45 -0.46 6.03 16.88
CA GLU A 45 -0.39 4.60 17.20
C GLU A 45 -1.65 3.86 16.75
N ARG A 46 -2.82 4.45 17.02
CA ARG A 46 -4.13 3.96 16.62
C ARG A 46 -4.93 5.10 16.01
N ALA A 47 -5.63 4.82 14.92
CA ALA A 47 -6.52 5.80 14.32
C ALA A 47 -7.74 5.17 13.65
N VAL A 48 -8.79 5.98 13.54
CA VAL A 48 -9.91 5.79 12.62
C VAL A 48 -9.73 6.79 11.48
N VAL A 49 -9.75 6.32 10.24
CA VAL A 49 -9.64 7.15 9.04
C VAL A 49 -11.03 7.31 8.45
N ALA A 50 -11.60 8.50 8.57
CA ALA A 50 -12.92 8.81 8.04
C ALA A 50 -12.79 9.48 6.67
N PHE A 51 -13.44 8.89 5.67
CA PHE A 51 -13.37 9.34 4.29
C PHE A 51 -14.63 10.08 3.85
N ASN A 52 -14.42 11.13 3.06
CA ASN A 52 -15.41 11.79 2.22
C ASN A 52 -14.74 12.24 0.92
N SER A 53 -14.60 11.33 -0.04
CA SER A 53 -13.81 11.55 -1.24
C SER A 53 -14.46 10.92 -2.49
N PRO A 54 -14.48 11.64 -3.63
CA PRO A 54 -14.88 11.07 -4.92
C PRO A 54 -13.83 10.09 -5.49
N GLY A 55 -12.67 9.94 -4.83
CA GLY A 55 -11.52 9.24 -5.37
C GLY A 55 -10.54 10.21 -6.04
N GLY A 56 -9.98 9.83 -7.18
CA GLY A 56 -8.87 10.53 -7.84
C GLY A 56 -7.84 9.51 -8.33
N LEU A 57 -6.55 9.86 -8.30
CA LEU A 57 -5.47 8.99 -8.78
C LEU A 57 -5.47 7.63 -8.06
N VAL A 58 -5.61 6.54 -8.84
CA VAL A 58 -5.66 5.16 -8.32
C VAL A 58 -4.43 4.83 -7.48
N GLN A 59 -3.24 5.23 -7.93
CA GLN A 59 -1.99 4.98 -7.21
C GLN A 59 -1.97 5.67 -5.84
N VAL A 60 -2.48 6.90 -5.73
CA VAL A 60 -2.54 7.64 -4.47
C VAL A 60 -3.47 6.94 -3.48
N GLY A 61 -4.66 6.51 -3.93
CA GLY A 61 -5.59 5.75 -3.10
C GLY A 61 -5.01 4.41 -2.62
N ILE A 62 -4.27 3.71 -3.48
CA ILE A 62 -3.55 2.49 -3.12
C ILE A 62 -2.50 2.79 -2.03
N GLU A 63 -1.68 3.82 -2.17
CA GLU A 63 -0.63 4.14 -1.17
C GLU A 63 -1.19 4.60 0.19
N ILE A 64 -2.29 5.36 0.18
CA ILE A 64 -3.04 5.70 1.40
C ILE A 64 -3.53 4.41 2.06
N GLY A 65 -4.19 3.54 1.29
CA GLY A 65 -4.69 2.26 1.79
C GLY A 65 -3.58 1.36 2.34
N ARG A 66 -2.44 1.26 1.65
CA ARG A 66 -1.27 0.53 2.15
C ARG A 66 -0.82 1.04 3.51
N THR A 67 -0.71 2.36 3.66
CA THR A 67 -0.38 3.00 4.95
C THR A 67 -1.40 2.59 6.03
N ILE A 68 -2.70 2.62 5.72
CA ILE A 68 -3.77 2.21 6.64
C ILE A 68 -3.62 0.75 7.08
N ALA A 69 -3.38 -0.16 6.13
CA ALA A 69 -3.22 -1.59 6.41
C ALA A 69 -2.02 -1.86 7.33
N ILE A 70 -0.86 -1.25 7.06
CA ILE A 70 0.35 -1.39 7.89
C ILE A 70 0.12 -0.87 9.29
N LYS A 71 -0.51 0.30 9.40
CA LYS A 71 -0.83 0.91 10.69
C LYS A 71 -1.98 0.19 11.40
N GLY A 72 -2.68 -0.73 10.73
CA GLY A 72 -3.86 -1.44 11.24
C GLY A 72 -4.98 -0.48 11.64
N PHE A 73 -5.09 0.66 10.96
CA PHE A 73 -6.12 1.65 11.25
C PHE A 73 -7.49 1.15 10.83
N TYR A 74 -8.52 1.68 11.48
CA TYR A 74 -9.90 1.44 11.07
C TYR A 74 -10.26 2.45 10.00
N THR A 75 -11.18 2.09 9.11
CA THR A 75 -11.70 3.00 8.09
C THR A 75 -13.17 3.21 8.32
N ALA A 76 -13.65 4.42 8.04
CA ALA A 76 -15.04 4.80 8.24
C ALA A 76 -15.53 5.68 7.10
N VAL A 77 -16.81 5.54 6.75
CA VAL A 77 -17.54 6.53 5.96
C VAL A 77 -18.78 6.91 6.77
N ALA A 78 -18.89 8.20 7.09
CA ALA A 78 -19.95 8.73 7.95
C ALA A 78 -21.27 8.91 7.17
N ASP A 79 -22.33 9.29 7.89
CA ASP A 79 -23.62 9.56 7.28
C ASP A 79 -23.55 10.61 6.18
N GLN A 80 -24.23 10.31 5.07
CA GLN A 80 -24.26 11.14 3.85
C GLN A 80 -22.90 11.36 3.18
N HIS A 81 -21.80 10.80 3.70
CA HIS A 81 -20.49 10.89 3.05
C HIS A 81 -20.35 9.83 1.97
N VAL A 82 -19.49 10.15 1.00
CA VAL A 82 -19.22 9.30 -0.16
C VAL A 82 -17.74 8.93 -0.18
N CYS A 83 -17.44 7.68 -0.49
CA CYS A 83 -16.09 7.20 -0.76
C CYS A 83 -16.10 6.39 -2.06
N ALA A 84 -15.77 7.04 -3.17
CA ALA A 84 -15.88 6.46 -4.50
C ALA A 84 -14.51 6.17 -5.13
N SER A 85 -14.48 5.23 -6.08
CA SER A 85 -13.31 4.92 -6.90
C SER A 85 -12.08 4.58 -6.03
N SER A 86 -10.95 5.28 -6.22
CA SER A 86 -9.71 5.09 -5.46
C SER A 86 -9.86 5.37 -3.95
N CYS A 87 -10.86 6.14 -3.51
CA CYS A 87 -11.20 6.24 -2.08
C CYS A 87 -11.65 4.87 -1.54
N GLY A 88 -12.53 4.18 -2.27
CA GLY A 88 -13.00 2.85 -1.89
C GLY A 88 -11.85 1.86 -1.72
N LEU A 89 -10.82 1.95 -2.56
CA LEU A 89 -9.60 1.15 -2.45
C LEU A 89 -8.83 1.43 -1.16
N ALA A 90 -8.74 2.71 -0.75
CA ALA A 90 -8.13 3.08 0.52
C ALA A 90 -8.96 2.62 1.73
N TRP A 91 -10.28 2.75 1.65
CA TRP A 91 -11.21 2.29 2.69
C TRP A 91 -11.15 0.78 2.90
N LEU A 92 -11.01 -0.02 1.83
CA LEU A 92 -10.91 -1.49 1.91
C LEU A 92 -9.69 -1.98 2.70
N ALA A 93 -8.64 -1.17 2.84
CA ALA A 93 -7.46 -1.52 3.65
C ALA A 93 -7.67 -1.43 5.16
N GLY A 94 -8.81 -0.91 5.62
CA GLY A 94 -9.10 -0.84 7.05
C GLY A 94 -9.11 -2.21 7.71
N HIS A 95 -8.46 -2.31 8.87
CA HIS A 95 -8.50 -3.52 9.68
C HIS A 95 -9.93 -3.83 10.16
N LYS A 96 -10.69 -2.76 10.46
CA LYS A 96 -12.15 -2.79 10.55
C LYS A 96 -12.71 -1.71 9.65
N ARG A 97 -13.74 -2.07 8.90
CA ARG A 97 -14.41 -1.24 7.90
C ARG A 97 -15.77 -0.84 8.43
N LEU A 98 -15.91 0.43 8.73
CA LEU A 98 -17.11 1.01 9.32
C LEU A 98 -17.86 1.75 8.21
N LEU A 99 -19.16 1.57 8.16
CA LEU A 99 -20.06 2.35 7.31
C LEU A 99 -21.29 2.76 8.11
N SER A 100 -21.92 3.85 7.72
CA SER A 100 -23.25 4.17 8.24
C SER A 100 -24.33 3.73 7.24
N PRO A 101 -25.61 3.60 7.65
CA PRO A 101 -26.70 3.20 6.76
C PRO A 101 -26.88 4.10 5.53
N THR A 102 -26.44 5.36 5.62
CA THR A 102 -26.60 6.35 4.53
C THR A 102 -25.30 6.69 3.81
N SER A 103 -24.17 6.15 4.27
CA SER A 103 -22.89 6.29 3.58
C SER A 103 -22.89 5.55 2.24
N LYS A 104 -22.07 6.03 1.29
CA LYS A 104 -21.94 5.39 -0.02
C LYS A 104 -20.49 5.05 -0.32
N ILE A 105 -20.21 3.77 -0.54
CA ILE A 105 -18.92 3.30 -1.01
C ILE A 105 -19.10 2.77 -2.44
N GLY A 106 -18.33 3.30 -3.39
CA GLY A 106 -18.51 3.03 -4.82
C GLY A 106 -17.24 2.55 -5.50
N PHE A 107 -17.38 1.58 -6.40
CA PHE A 107 -16.26 1.03 -7.16
C PHE A 107 -16.54 1.01 -8.67
N HIS A 108 -15.47 1.15 -9.45
CA HIS A 108 -15.45 0.92 -10.90
C HIS A 108 -14.03 0.55 -11.31
N ALA A 109 -13.87 0.02 -12.53
CA ALA A 109 -12.59 -0.34 -13.10
C ALA A 109 -11.69 0.88 -13.29
N ALA A 110 -10.39 0.74 -12.98
CA ALA A 110 -9.39 1.76 -13.29
C ALA A 110 -9.37 2.04 -14.79
N PHE A 111 -9.19 3.30 -15.18
CA PHE A 111 -9.25 3.74 -16.56
C PHE A 111 -8.16 4.75 -16.88
N VAL A 112 -7.91 4.93 -18.18
CA VAL A 112 -7.13 6.04 -18.71
C VAL A 112 -8.06 6.97 -19.49
N ASN A 113 -7.75 8.26 -19.44
CA ASN A 113 -8.44 9.27 -20.23
C ASN A 113 -7.59 9.63 -21.44
N GLU A 114 -8.00 9.17 -22.62
CA GLU A 114 -7.38 9.55 -23.90
C GLU A 114 -8.38 10.39 -24.70
N ALA A 115 -8.03 11.64 -24.98
CA ALA A 115 -8.87 12.57 -25.75
C ALA A 115 -10.33 12.70 -25.24
N GLY A 116 -10.54 12.61 -23.91
CA GLY A 116 -11.86 12.72 -23.28
C GLY A 116 -12.69 11.44 -23.30
N ARG A 117 -12.15 10.33 -23.82
CA ARG A 117 -12.74 9.00 -23.71
C ARG A 117 -12.11 8.24 -22.54
N GLN A 118 -12.97 7.61 -21.74
CA GLN A 118 -12.58 6.73 -20.64
C GLN A 118 -12.45 5.29 -21.15
N ASP A 119 -11.22 4.81 -21.25
CA ASP A 119 -10.94 3.43 -21.64
C ASP A 119 -10.40 2.64 -20.45
N VAL A 120 -10.91 1.42 -20.24
CA VAL A 120 -10.51 0.56 -19.13
C VAL A 120 -9.01 0.28 -19.22
N SER A 121 -8.28 0.57 -18.14
CA SER A 121 -6.86 0.33 -18.04
C SER A 121 -6.60 -1.10 -17.58
N SER A 122 -6.21 -1.97 -18.50
CA SER A 122 -5.86 -3.37 -18.16
C SER A 122 -4.73 -3.43 -17.13
N ALA A 123 -3.67 -2.64 -17.34
CA ALA A 123 -2.55 -2.55 -16.39
C ALA A 123 -2.96 -1.95 -15.04
N GLY A 124 -3.79 -0.89 -15.05
CA GLY A 124 -4.29 -0.28 -13.82
C GLY A 124 -5.13 -1.24 -12.98
N ASN A 125 -6.03 -2.01 -13.61
CA ASN A 125 -6.85 -2.99 -12.90
C ASN A 125 -6.03 -4.20 -12.42
N ALA A 126 -4.98 -4.62 -13.14
CA ALA A 126 -4.06 -5.64 -12.65
C ALA A 126 -3.35 -5.20 -11.36
N LEU A 127 -2.92 -3.93 -11.28
CA LEU A 127 -2.33 -3.36 -10.06
C LEU A 127 -3.35 -3.26 -8.92
N VAL A 128 -4.60 -2.87 -9.21
CA VAL A 128 -5.69 -2.88 -8.21
C VAL A 128 -5.92 -4.30 -7.68
N GLY A 129 -6.01 -5.29 -8.56
CA GLY A 129 -6.18 -6.69 -8.17
C GLY A 129 -5.03 -7.22 -7.31
N SER A 130 -3.78 -6.91 -7.67
CA SER A 130 -2.60 -7.25 -6.87
C SER A 130 -2.64 -6.61 -5.48
N TYR A 131 -2.97 -5.31 -5.40
CA TYR A 131 -3.13 -4.61 -4.13
C TYR A 131 -4.20 -5.24 -3.23
N LEU A 132 -5.38 -5.56 -3.78
CA LEU A 132 -6.45 -6.17 -3.00
C LEU A 132 -6.09 -7.59 -2.52
N GLN A 133 -5.34 -8.35 -3.32
CA GLN A 133 -4.78 -9.64 -2.90
C GLN A 133 -3.76 -9.50 -1.76
N GLN A 134 -2.91 -8.45 -1.80
CA GLN A 134 -1.96 -8.15 -0.72
C GLN A 134 -2.65 -7.78 0.59
N LEU A 135 -3.84 -7.16 0.52
CA LEU A 135 -4.72 -6.95 1.69
C LEU A 135 -5.39 -8.23 2.20
N ASN A 136 -5.08 -9.39 1.61
CA ASN A 136 -5.68 -10.68 1.93
C ASN A 136 -7.20 -10.71 1.70
N LEU A 137 -7.70 -9.93 0.74
CA LEU A 137 -9.12 -9.95 0.36
C LEU A 137 -9.38 -11.11 -0.59
N ASN A 138 -10.58 -11.71 -0.46
CA ASN A 138 -10.95 -12.85 -1.27
C ASN A 138 -11.22 -12.44 -2.75
N PRO A 139 -11.16 -13.39 -3.70
CA PRO A 139 -11.34 -13.09 -5.12
C PRO A 139 -12.69 -12.46 -5.49
N ASN A 140 -13.78 -12.75 -4.76
CA ASN A 140 -15.09 -12.18 -5.04
C ASN A 140 -15.09 -10.67 -4.82
N ILE A 141 -14.35 -10.17 -3.82
CA ILE A 141 -14.17 -8.74 -3.57
C ILE A 141 -13.37 -8.11 -4.71
N ILE A 142 -12.30 -8.77 -5.18
CA ILE A 142 -11.47 -8.27 -6.29
C ILE A 142 -12.30 -8.10 -7.56
N VAL A 143 -13.12 -9.11 -7.89
CA VAL A 143 -14.05 -9.05 -9.02
C VAL A 143 -15.07 -7.94 -8.81
N TYR A 144 -15.69 -7.85 -7.64
CA TYR A 144 -16.68 -6.82 -7.33
C TYR A 144 -16.15 -5.39 -7.55
N VAL A 145 -14.94 -5.10 -7.09
CA VAL A 145 -14.32 -3.78 -7.21
C VAL A 145 -14.01 -3.39 -8.66
N THR A 146 -13.72 -4.38 -9.51
CA THR A 146 -13.22 -4.16 -10.88
C THR A 146 -14.26 -4.45 -11.97
N ALA A 147 -15.46 -4.93 -11.61
CA ALA A 147 -16.45 -5.45 -12.56
C ALA A 147 -17.13 -4.36 -13.41
N THR A 148 -17.39 -3.20 -12.83
CA THR A 148 -18.17 -2.14 -13.48
C THR A 148 -17.26 -1.21 -14.28
N GLY A 149 -17.66 -0.85 -15.49
CA GLY A 149 -16.90 0.05 -16.37
C GLY A 149 -16.78 1.48 -15.82
N PRO A 150 -15.86 2.32 -16.35
CA PRO A 150 -15.53 3.62 -15.77
C PRO A 150 -16.64 4.67 -15.84
N SER A 151 -17.60 4.50 -16.75
CA SER A 151 -18.75 5.38 -16.92
C SER A 151 -19.91 5.07 -15.94
N SER A 152 -19.79 4.02 -15.15
CA SER A 152 -20.79 3.61 -14.17
C SER A 152 -20.13 3.33 -12.81
N MET A 153 -20.93 3.28 -11.76
CA MET A 153 -20.44 3.05 -10.41
C MET A 153 -21.23 1.92 -9.76
N GLN A 154 -20.50 0.97 -9.19
CA GLN A 154 -21.04 -0.11 -8.38
C GLN A 154 -21.01 0.30 -6.91
N TRP A 155 -22.16 0.70 -6.39
CA TRP A 155 -22.32 1.11 -5.00
C TRP A 155 -22.50 -0.10 -4.10
N LEU A 156 -21.63 -0.26 -3.10
CA LEU A 156 -21.66 -1.34 -2.12
C LEU A 156 -22.93 -1.25 -1.24
N THR A 157 -23.70 -2.31 -1.24
CA THR A 157 -24.82 -2.52 -0.30
C THR A 157 -24.43 -3.51 0.81
N ALA A 158 -25.25 -3.62 1.85
CA ALA A 158 -25.07 -4.63 2.90
C ALA A 158 -25.15 -6.06 2.32
N ASP A 159 -26.13 -6.30 1.44
CA ASP A 159 -26.31 -7.59 0.76
C ASP A 159 -25.10 -7.93 -0.12
N ASP A 160 -24.53 -6.93 -0.81
CA ASP A 160 -23.30 -7.13 -1.59
C ASP A 160 -22.13 -7.53 -0.68
N ALA A 161 -21.95 -6.85 0.45
CA ALA A 161 -20.87 -7.13 1.40
C ALA A 161 -20.94 -8.57 1.93
N GLU A 162 -22.14 -9.05 2.31
CA GLU A 162 -22.34 -10.43 2.74
C GLU A 162 -22.06 -11.43 1.60
N ARG A 163 -22.64 -11.20 0.42
CA ARG A 163 -22.50 -12.07 -0.74
C ARG A 163 -21.06 -12.24 -1.22
N ILE A 164 -20.25 -11.17 -1.15
CA ILE A 164 -18.84 -11.21 -1.55
C ILE A 164 -17.91 -11.58 -0.39
N GLY A 165 -18.42 -11.79 0.82
CA GLY A 165 -17.63 -12.13 2.00
C GLY A 165 -16.73 -10.99 2.50
N LEU A 166 -17.22 -9.74 2.43
CA LEU A 166 -16.54 -8.55 2.95
C LEU A 166 -17.03 -8.25 4.39
N ASP A 167 -16.15 -8.40 5.39
CA ASP A 167 -16.43 -8.01 6.77
C ASP A 167 -16.53 -6.50 6.90
N VAL A 168 -17.73 -6.01 7.23
CA VAL A 168 -18.06 -4.61 7.47
C VAL A 168 -18.91 -4.48 8.73
N LYS A 169 -18.76 -3.36 9.44
CA LYS A 169 -19.63 -3.01 10.57
C LYS A 169 -20.45 -1.77 10.26
N VAL A 170 -21.76 -1.89 10.40
CA VAL A 170 -22.67 -0.75 10.30
C VAL A 170 -22.69 -0.01 11.64
N LEU A 171 -22.41 1.28 11.63
CA LEU A 171 -22.52 2.17 12.78
C LEU A 171 -23.89 2.86 12.74
N HIS A 172 -24.73 2.58 13.75
CA HIS A 172 -25.96 3.31 13.98
C HIS A 172 -25.68 4.43 14.99
N LEU A 173 -25.56 5.68 14.51
CA LEU A 173 -25.49 6.85 15.38
C LEU A 173 -26.87 7.04 16.02
N GLY A 174 -27.06 6.44 17.19
CA GLY A 174 -28.33 6.34 17.92
C GLY A 174 -28.26 5.38 19.09
N ASP A 175 -27.32 4.43 19.07
CA ASP A 175 -27.05 3.57 20.22
C ASP A 175 -26.13 4.29 21.21
N THR A 176 -26.73 5.15 22.05
CA THR A 176 -26.13 5.40 23.37
C THR A 176 -25.91 4.04 24.02
N ALA A 177 -24.68 3.79 24.48
CA ALA A 177 -24.30 2.61 25.22
C ALA A 177 -25.28 2.32 26.38
N ALA A 178 -26.33 1.56 26.10
CA ALA A 178 -27.16 0.90 27.08
C ALA A 178 -26.57 -0.50 27.24
N GLY A 179 -26.08 -0.79 28.45
CA GLY A 179 -25.45 -2.06 28.78
C GLY A 179 -26.27 -3.23 28.27
N ALA A 180 -25.67 -4.03 27.39
CA ALA A 180 -26.25 -5.30 27.00
C ALA A 180 -26.32 -6.21 28.25
N PRO A 181 -27.49 -6.81 28.55
CA PRO A 181 -27.56 -7.86 29.56
C PRO A 181 -26.72 -9.05 29.10
N VAL A 182 -25.87 -9.55 29.98
CA VAL A 182 -25.14 -10.82 29.76
C VAL A 182 -26.12 -11.96 30.00
N PRO A 183 -26.44 -12.83 29.02
CA PRO A 183 -27.26 -14.00 29.27
C PRO A 183 -26.44 -15.09 29.98
N PHE A 184 -26.97 -15.54 31.11
CA PHE A 184 -26.52 -16.75 31.80
C PHE A 184 -26.87 -17.99 30.98
N GLY A 185 -25.84 -18.76 30.60
CA GLY A 185 -25.78 -20.23 30.48
C GLY A 185 -26.87 -21.03 29.75
N GLY A 186 -26.43 -21.89 28.80
CA GLY A 186 -26.96 -23.26 28.66
C GLY A 186 -27.14 -23.84 27.25
N ALA A 187 -26.31 -24.85 26.93
CA ALA A 187 -26.50 -26.03 26.03
C ALA A 187 -26.88 -25.81 24.53
N ALA A 188 -26.06 -26.22 23.54
CA ALA A 188 -25.92 -27.57 22.93
C ALA A 188 -27.25 -28.05 22.29
N GLU A 189 -27.41 -28.44 21.01
CA GLU A 189 -26.63 -28.83 19.82
C GLU A 189 -27.50 -28.43 18.58
N GLU A 190 -27.02 -28.33 17.34
CA GLU A 190 -27.00 -29.45 16.40
C GLU A 190 -26.20 -29.13 15.13
N GLN A 191 -25.41 -30.10 14.71
CA GLN A 191 -24.43 -30.06 13.63
C GLN A 191 -25.11 -30.12 12.25
N ALA A 192 -24.90 -29.09 11.43
CA ALA A 192 -25.05 -29.20 9.99
C ALA A 192 -23.66 -29.35 9.36
N ASN A 193 -23.33 -30.60 9.05
CA ASN A 193 -22.09 -31.01 8.40
C ASN A 193 -22.13 -30.58 6.92
N LEU A 194 -21.61 -29.39 6.61
CA LEU A 194 -21.29 -29.00 5.23
C LEU A 194 -19.79 -29.24 5.00
N SER A 195 -19.49 -30.38 4.39
CA SER A 195 -18.17 -30.64 3.80
C SER A 195 -17.99 -29.73 2.59
N VAL A 196 -17.40 -28.55 2.82
CA VAL A 196 -16.86 -27.69 1.77
C VAL A 196 -15.62 -28.39 1.22
N PRO A 197 -15.52 -28.65 -0.10
CA PRO A 197 -14.30 -29.18 -0.67
C PRO A 197 -13.18 -28.19 -0.38
N GLU A 198 -12.12 -28.72 0.22
CA GLU A 198 -10.89 -28.05 0.60
C GLU A 198 -10.40 -27.17 -0.55
N SER A 199 -10.77 -25.89 -0.49
CA SER A 199 -10.19 -24.89 -1.38
C SER A 199 -8.71 -24.88 -1.03
N THR A 200 -7.88 -25.21 -2.00
CA THR A 200 -6.42 -25.18 -1.88
C THR A 200 -6.01 -23.74 -1.60
N VAL A 201 -6.04 -23.33 -0.33
CA VAL A 201 -5.49 -22.06 0.13
C VAL A 201 -4.02 -22.14 -0.25
N PRO A 202 -3.54 -21.28 -1.17
CA PRO A 202 -2.19 -21.41 -1.67
C PRO A 202 -1.22 -21.16 -0.51
N GLN A 203 -0.45 -22.21 -0.15
CA GLN A 203 0.34 -22.24 1.07
C GLN A 203 1.34 -21.08 1.10
N ARG A 204 1.17 -20.20 2.09
CA ARG A 204 2.11 -19.10 2.35
C ARG A 204 3.31 -19.65 3.08
N SER A 205 4.49 -19.23 2.65
CA SER A 205 5.75 -19.60 3.28
C SER A 205 6.69 -18.41 3.31
N TRP A 206 7.75 -18.52 4.12
CA TRP A 206 8.80 -17.52 4.12
C TRP A 206 9.63 -17.63 2.86
N LEU A 207 9.62 -16.56 2.08
CA LEU A 207 10.47 -16.35 0.93
C LEU A 207 11.66 -15.48 1.35
N TYR A 208 12.85 -15.97 1.08
CA TYR A 208 14.10 -15.30 1.41
C TYR A 208 14.72 -14.67 0.17
N PHE A 209 15.25 -13.46 0.37
CA PHE A 209 15.85 -12.65 -0.68
C PHE A 209 17.21 -12.15 -0.18
N ASP A 210 18.28 -12.80 -0.62
CA ASP A 210 19.63 -12.28 -0.41
C ASP A 210 19.87 -11.04 -1.28
N TYR A 211 20.75 -10.16 -0.81
CA TYR A 211 21.15 -8.94 -1.51
C TYR A 211 19.95 -8.08 -1.94
N THR A 212 18.94 -8.01 -1.08
CA THR A 212 17.65 -7.40 -1.40
C THR A 212 17.15 -6.57 -0.24
N ASP A 213 16.74 -5.35 -0.55
CA ASP A 213 15.93 -4.49 0.31
C ASP A 213 14.48 -4.50 -0.18
N LEU A 214 13.55 -4.69 0.75
CA LEU A 214 12.13 -4.41 0.52
C LEU A 214 11.91 -2.93 0.90
N PRO A 215 11.73 -2.00 -0.04
CA PRO A 215 11.62 -0.59 0.32
C PRO A 215 10.27 -0.27 0.95
N GLY A 216 10.30 0.57 1.98
CA GLY A 216 9.11 1.16 2.58
C GLY A 216 8.30 0.19 3.44
N TYR A 217 7.13 0.68 3.86
CA TYR A 217 6.17 -0.06 4.68
C TYR A 217 6.71 -0.59 6.03
N ASP A 218 7.75 0.05 6.55
CA ASP A 218 8.30 -0.23 7.86
C ASP A 218 7.25 -0.03 8.96
N LEU A 219 7.18 -0.99 9.88
CA LEU A 219 6.32 -0.91 11.05
C LEU A 219 6.82 0.18 12.02
N PRO A 220 5.96 0.70 12.91
CA PRO A 220 6.39 1.64 13.94
C PRO A 220 7.53 1.07 14.81
N GLY A 221 8.45 1.94 15.23
CA GLY A 221 9.56 1.55 16.11
C GLY A 221 10.76 0.91 15.40
N MET A 222 10.81 0.92 14.07
CA MET A 222 11.96 0.45 13.30
C MET A 222 13.08 1.51 13.19
N PRO A 223 14.35 1.08 13.02
CA PRO A 223 14.83 -0.30 13.03
C PRO A 223 15.00 -0.89 14.44
N LEU A 224 14.76 -2.20 14.57
CA LEU A 224 15.21 -2.97 15.74
C LEU A 224 16.71 -3.27 15.62
N LYS A 225 17.43 -3.23 16.73
CA LYS A 225 18.82 -3.70 16.78
C LYS A 225 18.84 -5.21 17.01
N LEU A 226 19.07 -5.96 15.94
CA LEU A 226 19.15 -7.42 15.94
C LEU A 226 20.41 -7.84 15.20
N GLU A 227 20.96 -9.00 15.52
CA GLU A 227 22.24 -9.46 15.00
C GLU A 227 22.09 -10.31 13.73
N THR A 228 20.91 -10.88 13.49
CA THR A 228 20.70 -11.81 12.37
C THR A 228 19.34 -11.64 11.68
N ALA A 229 19.29 -12.02 10.40
CA ALA A 229 18.04 -12.09 9.64
C ALA A 229 17.05 -13.12 10.22
N ALA A 230 17.52 -14.20 10.84
CA ALA A 230 16.67 -15.16 11.53
C ALA A 230 15.94 -14.52 12.73
N GLN A 231 16.62 -13.65 13.48
CA GLN A 231 15.98 -12.88 14.54
C GLN A 231 14.94 -11.90 13.97
N CYS A 232 15.18 -11.29 12.81
CA CYS A 232 14.16 -10.50 12.12
C CYS A 232 12.93 -11.32 11.76
N GLN A 233 13.11 -12.55 11.25
CA GLN A 233 11.99 -13.44 10.95
C GLN A 233 11.17 -13.72 12.22
N SER A 234 11.82 -14.15 13.30
CA SER A 234 11.15 -14.44 14.57
C SER A 234 10.43 -13.20 15.14
N ALA A 235 11.06 -12.04 15.08
CA ALA A 235 10.44 -10.77 15.51
C ALA A 235 9.24 -10.41 14.65
N CYS A 236 9.31 -10.63 13.33
CA CYS A 236 8.19 -10.44 12.42
C CYS A 236 7.04 -11.41 12.73
N GLN A 237 7.33 -12.69 12.96
CA GLN A 237 6.33 -13.70 13.32
C GLN A 237 5.63 -13.39 14.66
N ALA A 238 6.35 -12.77 15.60
CA ALA A 238 5.80 -12.34 16.88
C ALA A 238 5.09 -10.97 16.80
N THR A 239 5.20 -10.26 15.67
CA THR A 239 4.61 -8.93 15.49
C THR A 239 3.38 -9.03 14.61
N ASP A 240 2.21 -8.84 15.21
CA ASP A 240 0.97 -8.73 14.46
C ASP A 240 1.08 -7.65 13.37
N ARG A 241 0.62 -7.99 12.17
CA ARG A 241 0.68 -7.17 10.94
C ARG A 241 2.03 -7.17 10.24
N CYS A 242 3.06 -7.86 10.73
CA CYS A 242 4.31 -8.00 10.00
C CYS A 242 4.19 -9.07 8.91
N SER A 243 4.44 -8.67 7.66
CA SER A 243 4.42 -9.57 6.49
C SER A 243 5.78 -9.68 5.81
N ALA A 244 6.73 -8.82 6.16
CA ALA A 244 8.07 -8.84 5.59
C ALA A 244 9.12 -8.24 6.55
N PHE A 245 10.39 -8.42 6.26
CA PHE A 245 11.47 -7.68 6.89
C PHE A 245 12.60 -7.41 5.90
N THR A 246 13.36 -6.33 6.13
CA THR A 246 14.71 -6.14 5.59
C THR A 246 15.68 -6.15 6.76
N PHE A 247 16.69 -7.02 6.73
CA PHE A 247 17.81 -7.01 7.66
C PHE A 247 19.05 -6.42 6.99
N ASN A 248 19.57 -5.32 7.54
CA ASN A 248 20.86 -4.76 7.13
C ASN A 248 21.99 -5.46 7.88
N GLN A 249 22.81 -6.20 7.12
CA GLN A 249 23.91 -7.01 7.66
C GLN A 249 25.05 -6.16 8.25
N ILE A 250 25.32 -4.98 7.67
CA ILE A 250 26.43 -4.11 8.07
C ILE A 250 26.11 -3.41 9.40
N HIS A 251 24.86 -2.95 9.55
CA HIS A 251 24.46 -2.12 10.68
C HIS A 251 23.72 -2.88 11.79
N SER A 252 23.52 -4.19 11.65
CA SER A 252 22.74 -5.00 12.61
C SER A 252 21.37 -4.37 12.88
N ALA A 253 20.71 -3.94 11.79
CA ALA A 253 19.48 -3.18 11.83
C ALA A 253 18.37 -3.95 11.10
N CYS A 254 17.29 -4.22 11.82
CA CYS A 254 16.16 -4.97 11.34
C CYS A 254 14.95 -4.06 11.12
N PHE A 255 14.41 -4.09 9.91
CA PHE A 255 13.26 -3.29 9.52
C PHE A 255 12.09 -4.22 9.23
N LEU A 256 11.26 -4.48 10.24
CA LEU A 256 9.99 -5.20 10.12
C LEU A 256 8.99 -4.37 9.31
N LYS A 257 8.23 -5.03 8.45
CA LYS A 257 7.37 -4.38 7.46
C LYS A 257 5.98 -4.97 7.45
N GLY A 258 5.00 -4.10 7.32
CA GLY A 258 3.61 -4.53 7.26
C GLY A 258 3.24 -5.20 5.93
N MET A 259 3.97 -4.86 4.86
CA MET A 259 3.79 -5.40 3.52
C MET A 259 5.05 -5.18 2.68
N ALA A 260 5.13 -5.87 1.55
CA ALA A 260 6.16 -5.65 0.55
C ALA A 260 5.57 -5.93 -0.83
N THR A 261 5.88 -5.05 -1.79
CA THR A 261 5.33 -5.13 -3.15
C THR A 261 6.43 -5.13 -4.21
N GLU A 262 7.60 -4.60 -3.83
CA GLU A 262 8.80 -4.53 -4.65
C GLU A 262 9.97 -5.08 -3.84
N ALA A 263 10.88 -5.77 -4.52
CA ALA A 263 12.16 -6.18 -3.98
C ALA A 263 13.25 -5.49 -4.80
N LEU A 264 13.94 -4.54 -4.19
CA LEU A 264 15.05 -3.82 -4.80
C LEU A 264 16.37 -4.51 -4.45
N GLN A 265 17.27 -4.59 -5.40
CA GLN A 265 18.61 -5.07 -5.13
C GLN A 265 19.35 -4.14 -4.14
N PHE A 266 19.92 -4.72 -3.09
CA PHE A 266 20.81 -4.05 -2.14
C PHE A 266 21.79 -5.05 -1.51
N SER A 267 23.07 -4.94 -1.84
CA SER A 267 24.10 -5.92 -1.46
C SER A 267 24.32 -6.11 0.06
N GLY A 268 23.95 -5.12 0.88
CA GLY A 268 24.11 -5.18 2.33
C GLY A 268 22.87 -5.69 3.09
N ALA A 269 21.85 -6.22 2.41
CA ALA A 269 20.59 -6.60 3.03
C ALA A 269 20.14 -8.02 2.69
N VAL A 270 19.52 -8.66 3.68
CA VAL A 270 18.76 -9.90 3.52
C VAL A 270 17.33 -9.60 3.90
N SER A 271 16.40 -9.90 3.00
CA SER A 271 14.98 -9.69 3.23
C SER A 271 14.21 -10.99 3.30
N GLY A 272 13.14 -10.99 4.08
CA GLY A 272 12.19 -12.08 4.15
C GLY A 272 10.78 -11.56 3.89
N TYR A 273 9.96 -12.34 3.19
CA TYR A 273 8.54 -12.05 2.98
C TYR A 273 7.70 -13.29 3.22
N TYR A 274 6.59 -13.14 3.94
CA TYR A 274 5.66 -14.21 4.21
C TYR A 274 4.48 -14.14 3.24
N GLY A 275 4.55 -14.92 2.16
CA GLY A 275 3.55 -14.88 1.09
C GLY A 275 3.94 -15.73 -0.10
N GLN A 276 3.57 -15.30 -1.31
CA GLN A 276 3.91 -16.00 -2.56
C GLN A 276 4.86 -15.18 -3.42
N THR A 277 5.65 -15.86 -4.25
CA THR A 277 6.67 -15.22 -5.09
C THR A 277 6.06 -14.21 -6.06
N ARG A 278 4.81 -14.43 -6.49
CA ARG A 278 4.08 -13.51 -7.38
C ARG A 278 3.59 -12.22 -6.71
N ASP A 279 3.62 -12.15 -5.38
CA ASP A 279 3.09 -11.00 -4.63
C ASP A 279 4.12 -9.84 -4.58
N ILE A 280 5.40 -10.15 -4.83
CA ILE A 280 6.52 -9.21 -4.86
C ILE A 280 7.10 -9.14 -6.27
N SER A 281 7.12 -7.92 -6.82
CA SER A 281 7.84 -7.63 -8.06
C SER A 281 9.34 -7.47 -7.76
N ARG A 282 10.18 -8.36 -8.28
CA ARG A 282 11.63 -8.20 -8.23
C ARG A 282 12.07 -7.15 -9.26
N VAL A 283 12.75 -6.12 -8.78
CA VAL A 283 13.20 -4.98 -9.56
C VAL A 283 14.73 -5.04 -9.64
N GLY A 284 15.25 -5.30 -10.84
CA GLY A 284 16.66 -5.58 -11.12
C GLY A 284 16.89 -7.05 -11.54
N HIS A 285 17.89 -7.31 -12.38
CA HIS A 285 18.16 -8.66 -12.92
C HIS A 285 19.35 -9.41 -12.29
N ASP A 286 20.19 -8.75 -11.50
CA ASP A 286 21.42 -9.35 -10.95
C ASP A 286 21.37 -9.50 -9.42
N PHE A 287 20.50 -10.36 -8.87
CA PHE A 287 20.52 -10.70 -7.43
C PHE A 287 21.73 -11.58 -7.09
N GLY A 288 22.91 -10.99 -7.11
CA GLY A 288 24.19 -11.60 -6.78
C GLY A 288 25.09 -10.62 -6.03
N PRO A 289 26.24 -11.09 -5.52
CA PRO A 289 27.18 -10.29 -4.73
C PRO A 289 27.84 -9.13 -5.51
N SER A 290 27.45 -8.90 -6.76
CA SER A 290 28.08 -7.97 -7.68
C SER A 290 27.06 -7.13 -8.43
N VAL A 291 26.40 -6.20 -7.73
CA VAL A 291 26.30 -4.83 -8.24
C VAL A 291 26.29 -3.84 -7.08
N ALA A 292 27.33 -3.02 -6.99
CA ALA A 292 27.48 -2.01 -5.96
C ALA A 292 26.66 -0.78 -6.35
N PHE A 293 25.34 -0.76 -6.16
CA PHE A 293 24.53 0.47 -6.27
C PHE A 293 23.77 0.74 -4.97
N ARG A 294 23.82 1.99 -4.50
CA ARG A 294 22.96 2.50 -3.44
C ARG A 294 21.83 3.32 -4.06
N THR A 295 20.61 2.82 -3.95
CA THR A 295 19.40 3.50 -4.45
C THR A 295 18.71 4.27 -3.32
N SER A 296 18.31 5.52 -3.57
CA SER A 296 17.67 6.42 -2.62
C SER A 296 16.42 7.05 -3.24
N ARG A 297 15.29 7.01 -2.52
CA ARG A 297 14.03 7.65 -2.92
C ARG A 297 14.04 9.13 -2.55
N ASN A 298 13.19 9.92 -3.22
CA ASN A 298 12.99 11.35 -3.00
C ASN A 298 14.24 12.19 -3.26
N VAL A 299 15.12 11.69 -4.13
CA VAL A 299 16.43 12.27 -4.42
C VAL A 299 16.68 12.18 -5.92
N GLU A 300 17.28 13.21 -6.50
CA GLU A 300 17.80 13.21 -7.86
C GLU A 300 19.29 13.59 -7.87
N ILE A 301 20.01 13.06 -8.85
CA ILE A 301 21.37 13.46 -9.18
C ILE A 301 21.33 14.79 -9.96
N VAL A 302 22.10 15.77 -9.50
CA VAL A 302 22.24 17.10 -10.11
C VAL A 302 23.45 17.10 -11.03
N GLY A 303 23.24 17.05 -12.33
CA GLY A 303 24.33 17.10 -13.29
C GLY A 303 23.86 17.08 -14.72
N LYS A 304 24.82 17.05 -15.65
CA LYS A 304 24.52 16.79 -17.06
C LYS A 304 24.45 15.28 -17.27
N PRO A 305 23.28 14.72 -17.61
CA PRO A 305 23.21 13.31 -17.95
C PRO A 305 23.81 13.07 -19.34
N PHE A 306 24.51 11.96 -19.53
CA PHE A 306 25.02 11.54 -20.84
C PHE A 306 23.93 10.83 -21.66
N ALA A 307 22.96 10.19 -20.98
CA ALA A 307 21.82 9.56 -21.62
C ALA A 307 20.51 10.02 -20.96
N ARG A 308 19.48 10.21 -21.80
CA ARG A 308 18.13 10.58 -21.41
C ARG A 308 17.15 9.73 -22.19
N ILE A 309 16.40 8.89 -21.48
CA ILE A 309 15.49 7.90 -22.07
C ILE A 309 14.10 8.09 -21.47
N LYS A 310 13.05 7.94 -22.28
CA LYS A 310 11.65 8.04 -21.87
C LYS A 310 10.99 6.66 -21.91
N ASN A 311 9.85 6.52 -21.24
CA ASN A 311 9.05 5.30 -21.17
C ASN A 311 9.81 4.12 -20.53
N PHE A 312 10.71 4.41 -19.60
CA PHE A 312 11.41 3.39 -18.83
C PHE A 312 10.67 3.12 -17.52
N SER A 313 10.79 1.90 -17.00
CA SER A 313 10.52 1.63 -15.60
C SER A 313 11.76 1.96 -14.76
N LEU A 314 11.60 2.12 -13.44
CA LEU A 314 12.74 2.27 -12.53
C LEU A 314 13.73 1.10 -12.69
N ALA A 315 13.21 -0.12 -12.80
CA ALA A 315 13.99 -1.34 -13.05
C ALA A 315 14.85 -1.20 -14.30
N ALA A 316 14.21 -0.89 -15.44
CA ALA A 316 14.90 -0.76 -16.72
C ALA A 316 15.94 0.37 -16.71
N CYS A 317 15.67 1.45 -15.96
CA CYS A 317 16.60 2.56 -15.81
C CYS A 317 17.87 2.13 -15.06
N GLN A 318 17.69 1.38 -13.97
CA GLN A 318 18.79 0.81 -13.21
C GLN A 318 19.57 -0.20 -14.07
N ASP A 319 18.89 -1.17 -14.69
CA ASP A 319 19.53 -2.21 -15.50
C ASP A 319 20.36 -1.62 -16.64
N GLN A 320 19.80 -0.64 -17.34
CA GLN A 320 20.52 0.03 -18.42
C GLN A 320 21.75 0.81 -17.91
N CYS A 321 21.71 1.32 -16.68
CA CYS A 321 22.88 1.94 -16.06
C CYS A 321 23.93 0.89 -15.72
N VAL A 322 23.54 -0.23 -15.12
CA VAL A 322 24.44 -1.37 -14.81
C VAL A 322 25.12 -1.90 -16.08
N LEU A 323 24.37 -2.05 -17.17
CA LEU A 323 24.88 -2.54 -18.45
C LEU A 323 25.76 -1.52 -19.18
N THR A 324 25.77 -0.27 -18.75
CA THR A 324 26.55 0.79 -19.38
C THR A 324 27.83 1.04 -18.56
N PRO A 325 29.02 0.63 -19.04
CA PRO A 325 30.26 0.72 -18.25
C PRO A 325 30.62 2.13 -17.80
N SER A 326 30.17 3.15 -18.53
CA SER A 326 30.37 4.55 -18.17
C SER A 326 29.37 5.08 -17.13
N CYS A 327 28.29 4.36 -16.82
CA CYS A 327 27.26 4.86 -15.91
C CYS A 327 27.70 4.73 -14.44
N GLN A 328 27.88 5.87 -13.77
CA GLN A 328 28.21 5.96 -12.36
C GLN A 328 26.97 6.21 -11.47
N GLY A 329 25.84 6.55 -12.09
CA GLY A 329 24.56 6.72 -11.41
C GLY A 329 23.43 7.06 -12.36
N PHE A 330 22.20 6.94 -11.87
CA PHE A 330 20.98 7.26 -12.61
C PHE A 330 20.00 8.07 -11.75
N SER A 331 19.16 8.86 -12.41
CA SER A 331 17.96 9.48 -11.83
C SER A 331 16.75 9.02 -12.63
N PHE A 332 15.80 8.39 -11.94
CA PHE A 332 14.52 7.98 -12.49
C PHE A 332 13.41 8.89 -11.95
N TYR A 333 12.46 9.29 -12.79
CA TYR A 333 11.31 10.10 -12.42
C TYR A 333 10.01 9.31 -12.64
N ARG A 334 9.00 9.56 -11.80
CA ARG A 334 7.68 8.88 -11.85
C ARG A 334 6.99 8.93 -13.23
N ASN A 335 7.30 9.93 -14.06
CA ASN A 335 6.80 10.04 -15.43
C ASN A 335 7.50 9.09 -16.43
N GLY A 336 8.33 8.16 -15.97
CA GLY A 336 9.05 7.20 -16.81
C GLY A 336 10.33 7.75 -17.45
N MET A 337 10.82 8.91 -17.00
CA MET A 337 12.08 9.47 -17.49
C MET A 337 13.26 8.88 -16.72
N CYS A 338 14.24 8.38 -17.47
CA CYS A 338 15.50 7.87 -16.96
C CYS A 338 16.66 8.74 -17.44
N LEU A 339 17.48 9.22 -16.50
CA LEU A 339 18.70 9.98 -16.74
C LEU A 339 19.89 9.18 -16.23
N MET A 340 20.98 9.12 -17.00
CA MET A 340 22.21 8.44 -16.61
C MET A 340 23.39 9.39 -16.59
N PHE A 341 24.30 9.18 -15.65
CA PHE A 341 25.41 10.08 -15.37
C PHE A 341 26.74 9.33 -15.39
N GLU A 342 27.77 9.92 -16.00
CA GLU A 342 29.11 9.32 -16.08
C GLU A 342 29.96 9.58 -14.83
N ALA A 343 29.48 10.44 -13.93
CA ALA A 343 30.18 10.82 -12.72
C ALA A 343 29.23 10.79 -11.51
N ARG A 344 29.81 10.53 -10.34
CA ARG A 344 29.12 10.72 -9.06
C ARG A 344 28.90 12.20 -8.82
N ASN A 345 27.76 12.68 -9.28
CA ASN A 345 27.35 14.06 -9.11
C ASN A 345 26.61 14.25 -7.78
N PRO A 346 26.58 15.48 -7.23
CA PRO A 346 25.81 15.79 -6.03
C PRO A 346 24.32 15.47 -6.20
N THR A 347 23.64 15.19 -5.10
CA THR A 347 22.21 14.91 -5.10
C THR A 347 21.39 16.05 -4.48
N LYS A 348 20.16 16.26 -4.94
CA LYS A 348 19.18 17.16 -4.31
C LYS A 348 17.86 16.44 -4.02
N ALA A 349 17.11 16.94 -3.04
CA ALA A 349 15.79 16.41 -2.72
C ALA A 349 14.82 16.65 -3.87
N ASN A 350 14.13 15.61 -4.29
CA ASN A 350 13.06 15.67 -5.29
C ASN A 350 12.09 14.51 -5.04
N LEU A 351 10.87 14.82 -4.60
CA LEU A 351 9.84 13.86 -4.18
C LEU A 351 9.35 12.92 -5.30
N THR A 352 9.64 13.27 -6.55
CA THR A 352 9.17 12.52 -7.74
C THR A 352 10.24 11.61 -8.31
N SER A 353 11.44 11.57 -7.71
CA SER A 353 12.58 10.88 -8.27
C SER A 353 13.19 9.83 -7.34
N VAL A 354 13.87 8.88 -7.97
CA VAL A 354 14.70 7.87 -7.35
C VAL A 354 16.08 7.95 -7.99
N ALA A 355 17.13 8.04 -7.18
CA ALA A 355 18.50 8.08 -7.64
C ALA A 355 19.25 6.82 -7.23
N GLY A 356 20.01 6.22 -8.13
CA GLY A 356 20.97 5.17 -7.83
C GLY A 356 22.38 5.64 -8.12
N VAL A 357 23.32 5.39 -7.20
CA VAL A 357 24.76 5.68 -7.39
C VAL A 357 25.57 4.45 -7.08
N HIS A 358 26.67 4.22 -7.81
CA HIS A 358 27.55 3.12 -7.48
C HIS A 358 28.07 3.26 -6.04
N ALA A 359 28.07 2.19 -5.24
CA ALA A 359 28.71 2.12 -3.92
C ALA A 359 30.20 1.79 -4.11
N ASP A 360 31.07 2.40 -3.30
CA ASP A 360 32.49 2.00 -3.22
C ASP A 360 32.67 0.68 -2.47
#